data_AF-A0A438HTE4-F1
#
_entry.id   AF-A0A438HTE4-F1
#
_cell.length_a   1.000
_cell.length_b   1.000
_cell.length_c   1.000
_cell.angle_alpha   90.00
_cell.angle_beta   90.00
_cell.angle_gamma   90.00
#
_symmetry.space_group_name_H-M   'P 1'
#
loop_
_entity.id
_entity.type
_entity.pdbx_description
1 polymer ?
#
loop_
_entity_poly.entity_id
_entity_poly.type
_entity_poly.pdbx_seq_one_letter_code
_entity_poly.pdbx_strand_id
1 'polypeptide(L)'
;MACMSTESCPMNGGNGQYSYTRNSSIQSWGVEASKALIGEAVWEKLDTNFSTLFNIADLGCSVGPNTFIVVENIIESVKLKYPSPNPNSEGIEFQVFFNDLASNDFNTLHRSLPRDREYAASIVPGSFHGRLFPKSSLHFIHSSYTLHWLSKVPKELLDKNSPAWNKGRISYGSAPNEVVQAYSAQFAKDMGSFLKARAQELVHGVMDLLGDSLMDMARMGLISEAKVDSFNFPKYYPTQHELKTLIERNGYFSIDRTEPLAQSTTHARDLNFQIFISHTRAAWEGVIKMHFGSDIIDGLFDRFMKKVLKFSPLISRHSSKQIAEIFVLLKRKAS
;
A
#
# COMPACT_ATOMS: atom_id res chain seq x y z
N MET A 1 -33.86 -3.10 22.70
CA MET A 1 -33.54 -2.94 21.25
C MET A 1 -32.09 -3.37 21.08
N ALA A 2 -31.84 -4.43 20.32
CA ALA A 2 -30.48 -4.86 20.04
C ALA A 2 -29.75 -3.74 19.29
N CYS A 3 -28.61 -3.29 19.82
CA CYS A 3 -27.69 -2.44 19.09
C CYS A 3 -27.24 -3.25 17.86
N MET A 4 -27.71 -2.91 16.66
CA MET A 4 -27.23 -3.55 15.43
C MET A 4 -25.73 -3.24 15.31
N SER A 5 -24.88 -4.23 15.59
CA SER A 5 -23.48 -4.14 15.19
C SER A 5 -23.46 -4.26 13.67
N THR A 6 -22.74 -3.36 13.00
CA THR A 6 -22.50 -3.49 11.55
C THR A 6 -21.55 -4.64 11.24
N GLU A 7 -20.98 -5.28 12.27
CA GLU A 7 -20.24 -6.55 12.20
C GLU A 7 -21.04 -7.72 11.59
N SER A 8 -22.32 -7.53 11.24
CA SER A 8 -23.22 -8.59 10.75
C SER A 8 -23.99 -8.22 9.47
N CYS A 9 -23.60 -7.17 8.73
CA CYS A 9 -24.33 -6.73 7.54
C CYS A 9 -23.47 -6.71 6.27
N PRO A 10 -23.07 -7.88 5.72
CA PRO A 10 -22.44 -7.97 4.41
C PRO A 10 -23.47 -7.73 3.29
N MET A 11 -22.99 -7.66 2.05
CA MET A 11 -23.86 -7.59 0.89
C MET A 11 -24.64 -8.89 0.66
N ASN A 12 -25.76 -8.81 -0.07
CA ASN A 12 -26.59 -9.97 -0.36
C ASN A 12 -25.85 -10.99 -1.25
N GLY A 13 -25.56 -12.17 -0.71
CA GLY A 13 -24.82 -13.23 -1.40
C GLY A 13 -25.60 -13.98 -2.48
N GLY A 14 -24.98 -15.02 -3.01
CA GLY A 14 -25.52 -15.86 -4.08
C GLY A 14 -25.49 -15.23 -5.47
N ASN A 15 -26.20 -15.86 -6.41
CA ASN A 15 -26.29 -15.47 -7.82
C ASN A 15 -27.74 -15.18 -8.28
N GLY A 16 -28.66 -15.04 -7.31
CA GLY A 16 -30.07 -14.75 -7.57
C GLY A 16 -30.31 -13.34 -8.14
N GLN A 17 -31.54 -13.05 -8.56
CA GLN A 17 -31.91 -11.76 -9.15
C GLN A 17 -31.54 -10.54 -8.28
N TYR A 18 -31.61 -10.69 -6.95
CA TYR A 18 -31.31 -9.62 -5.99
C TYR A 18 -29.92 -9.74 -5.33
N SER A 19 -29.08 -10.64 -5.83
CA SER A 19 -27.71 -10.79 -5.34
C SER A 19 -26.86 -9.57 -5.69
N TYR A 20 -25.86 -9.29 -4.86
CA TYR A 20 -24.88 -8.24 -5.13
C TYR A 20 -24.15 -8.47 -6.46
N THR A 21 -23.78 -9.72 -6.75
CA THR A 21 -23.15 -10.14 -8.01
C THR A 21 -23.88 -9.64 -9.26
N ARG A 22 -25.21 -9.48 -9.20
CA ARG A 22 -26.04 -9.01 -10.32
C ARG A 22 -26.47 -7.55 -10.23
N ASN A 23 -26.17 -6.87 -9.13
CA ASN A 23 -26.67 -5.51 -8.83
C ASN A 23 -25.56 -4.57 -8.33
N SER A 24 -24.31 -4.80 -8.75
CA SER A 24 -23.14 -4.01 -8.35
C SER A 24 -22.57 -3.12 -9.47
N SER A 25 -23.39 -2.74 -10.46
CA SER A 25 -22.96 -2.01 -11.65
C SER A 25 -22.40 -0.61 -11.36
N ILE A 26 -22.97 0.10 -10.38
CA ILE A 26 -22.48 1.42 -9.95
C ILE A 26 -21.07 1.29 -9.38
N GLN A 27 -20.84 0.29 -8.53
CA GLN A 27 -19.54 0.01 -7.95
C GLN A 27 -18.55 -0.50 -9.02
N SER A 28 -19.04 -1.26 -10.02
CA SER A 28 -18.23 -1.72 -11.15
C SER A 28 -17.68 -0.54 -11.95
N TRP A 29 -18.54 0.45 -12.25
CA TRP A 29 -18.11 1.68 -12.91
C TRP A 29 -17.04 2.43 -12.12
N GLY A 30 -17.20 2.50 -10.78
CA GLY A 30 -16.19 3.11 -9.92
C GLY A 30 -14.84 2.38 -9.95
N VAL A 31 -14.86 1.04 -9.98
CA VAL A 31 -13.66 0.21 -10.15
C VAL A 31 -12.99 0.49 -11.50
N GLU A 32 -13.75 0.50 -12.59
CA GLU A 32 -13.25 0.80 -13.93
C GLU A 32 -12.62 2.20 -14.02
N ALA A 33 -13.30 3.21 -13.48
CA ALA A 33 -12.81 4.58 -13.44
C ALA A 33 -11.51 4.73 -12.61
N SER A 34 -11.30 3.86 -11.61
CA SER A 34 -10.10 3.87 -10.77
C SER A 34 -8.88 3.18 -11.41
N LYS A 35 -9.02 2.46 -12.53
CA LYS A 35 -7.93 1.69 -13.15
C LYS A 35 -6.68 2.53 -13.43
N ALA A 36 -6.86 3.72 -14.01
CA ALA A 36 -5.75 4.62 -14.31
C ALA A 36 -5.02 5.09 -13.04
N LEU A 37 -5.77 5.44 -12.00
CA LEU A 37 -5.23 5.87 -10.71
C LEU A 37 -4.45 4.76 -10.01
N ILE A 38 -4.90 3.51 -10.10
CA ILE A 38 -4.15 2.34 -9.60
C ILE A 38 -2.83 2.21 -10.37
N GLY A 39 -2.86 2.32 -11.69
CA GLY A 39 -1.67 2.28 -12.54
C GLY A 39 -0.65 3.36 -12.17
N GLU A 40 -1.09 4.61 -12.01
CA GLU A 40 -0.27 5.74 -11.58
C GLU A 40 0.32 5.52 -10.18
N ALA A 41 -0.51 5.12 -9.20
CA ALA A 41 -0.05 4.86 -7.84
C ALA A 41 1.00 3.75 -7.79
N VAL A 42 0.79 2.66 -8.54
CA VAL A 42 1.78 1.58 -8.67
C VAL A 42 3.06 2.12 -9.31
N TRP A 43 2.95 2.86 -10.41
CA TRP A 43 4.11 3.42 -11.12
C TRP A 43 4.94 4.38 -10.27
N GLU A 44 4.30 5.25 -9.50
CA GLU A 44 4.98 6.31 -8.76
C GLU A 44 5.43 5.90 -7.36
N LYS A 45 4.64 5.08 -6.65
CA LYS A 45 4.81 4.88 -5.20
C LYS A 45 5.27 3.49 -4.82
N LEU A 46 5.12 2.49 -5.70
CA LEU A 46 5.54 1.14 -5.36
C LEU A 46 7.07 1.01 -5.45
N ASP A 47 7.72 0.70 -4.34
CA ASP A 47 9.17 0.50 -4.30
C ASP A 47 9.59 -0.82 -4.97
N THR A 48 10.79 -0.83 -5.55
CA THR A 48 11.35 -1.92 -6.38
C THR A 48 11.85 -3.14 -5.59
N ASN A 49 11.69 -3.17 -4.26
CA ASN A 49 12.43 -4.09 -3.38
C ASN A 49 11.58 -5.24 -2.81
N PHE A 50 10.81 -5.94 -3.65
CA PHE A 50 10.16 -7.21 -3.29
C PHE A 50 10.77 -8.35 -4.10
N SER A 51 10.90 -9.55 -3.50
CA SER A 51 11.65 -10.64 -4.15
C SER A 51 10.93 -11.27 -5.31
N THR A 52 9.73 -11.79 -5.07
CA THR A 52 8.98 -12.64 -6.00
C THR A 52 7.52 -12.70 -5.59
N LEU A 53 7.23 -12.75 -4.28
CA LEU A 53 5.88 -12.77 -3.76
C LEU A 53 5.33 -11.35 -3.57
N PHE A 54 4.21 -11.04 -4.21
CA PHE A 54 3.49 -9.78 -4.08
C PHE A 54 2.11 -10.00 -3.45
N ASN A 55 2.01 -9.62 -2.18
CA ASN A 55 0.79 -9.74 -1.38
C ASN A 55 -0.15 -8.54 -1.54
N ILE A 56 -1.36 -8.80 -2.00
CA ILE A 56 -2.44 -7.83 -2.21
C ILE A 56 -3.59 -8.15 -1.25
N ALA A 57 -4.19 -7.15 -0.62
CA ALA A 57 -5.46 -7.33 0.09
C ALA A 57 -6.55 -6.43 -0.52
N ASP A 58 -7.73 -7.01 -0.78
CA ASP A 58 -8.95 -6.25 -1.07
C ASP A 58 -9.88 -6.30 0.15
N LEU A 59 -10.10 -5.14 0.77
CA LEU A 59 -10.83 -4.99 2.03
C LEU A 59 -12.26 -4.55 1.76
N GLY A 60 -13.21 -5.44 2.09
CA GLY A 60 -14.62 -5.34 1.71
C GLY A 60 -14.86 -5.86 0.29
N CYS A 61 -14.39 -7.08 0.02
CA CYS A 61 -14.44 -7.71 -1.30
C CYS A 61 -15.85 -8.13 -1.73
N SER A 62 -16.80 -8.21 -0.77
CA SER A 62 -18.14 -8.75 -0.99
C SER A 62 -18.05 -10.16 -1.61
N VAL A 63 -18.85 -10.45 -2.64
CA VAL A 63 -18.98 -11.77 -3.28
C VAL A 63 -18.53 -11.80 -4.75
N GLY A 64 -17.97 -10.69 -5.25
CA GLY A 64 -17.65 -10.48 -6.67
C GLY A 64 -18.82 -9.90 -7.49
N PRO A 65 -18.61 -9.60 -8.79
CA PRO A 65 -17.37 -9.80 -9.55
C PRO A 65 -16.34 -8.67 -9.40
N ASN A 66 -16.74 -7.50 -8.87
CA ASN A 66 -15.92 -6.28 -8.90
C ASN A 66 -14.53 -6.45 -8.27
N THR A 67 -14.42 -7.23 -7.19
CA THR A 67 -13.14 -7.53 -6.52
C THR A 67 -12.12 -8.20 -7.45
N PHE A 68 -12.56 -9.04 -8.38
CA PHE A 68 -11.67 -9.72 -9.33
C PHE A 68 -11.10 -8.73 -10.35
N ILE A 69 -11.94 -7.81 -10.85
CA ILE A 69 -11.53 -6.74 -11.78
C ILE A 69 -10.48 -5.82 -11.13
N VAL A 70 -10.69 -5.45 -9.86
CA VAL A 70 -9.71 -4.66 -9.09
C VAL A 70 -8.38 -5.39 -9.01
N VAL A 71 -8.40 -6.66 -8.61
CA VAL A 71 -7.20 -7.48 -8.42
C VAL A 71 -6.43 -7.63 -9.73
N GLU A 72 -7.13 -7.88 -10.83
CA GLU A 72 -6.54 -7.93 -12.18
C GLU A 72 -5.89 -6.60 -12.55
N ASN A 73 -6.57 -5.46 -12.34
CA ASN A 73 -6.00 -4.14 -12.62
C ASN A 73 -4.72 -3.86 -11.81
N ILE A 74 -4.67 -4.28 -10.54
CA ILE A 74 -3.46 -4.14 -9.70
C ILE A 74 -2.34 -5.03 -10.24
N ILE A 75 -2.63 -6.30 -10.53
CA ILE A 75 -1.65 -7.28 -11.04
C ILE A 75 -1.08 -6.82 -12.38
N GLU A 76 -1.93 -6.39 -13.31
CA GLU A 76 -1.52 -5.82 -14.60
C GLU A 76 -0.59 -4.63 -14.40
N SER A 77 -0.96 -3.68 -13.53
CA SER A 77 -0.15 -2.50 -13.24
C SER A 77 1.22 -2.86 -12.66
N VAL A 78 1.27 -3.83 -11.76
CA VAL A 78 2.52 -4.33 -11.18
C VAL A 78 3.36 -4.99 -12.26
N LYS A 79 2.80 -5.86 -13.10
CA LYS A 79 3.51 -6.53 -14.20
C LYS A 79 4.03 -5.55 -15.25
N LEU A 80 3.27 -4.50 -15.56
CA LEU A 80 3.69 -3.43 -16.48
C LEU A 80 4.89 -2.65 -15.94
N LYS A 81 4.86 -2.29 -14.65
CA LYS A 81 6.00 -1.65 -13.98
C LYS A 81 7.20 -2.59 -13.91
N TYR A 82 6.94 -3.87 -13.76
CA TYR A 82 7.93 -4.87 -13.42
C TYR A 82 7.92 -6.04 -14.41
N PRO A 83 8.33 -5.83 -15.67
CA PRO A 83 8.31 -6.88 -16.69
C PRO A 83 9.27 -8.02 -16.32
N SER A 84 8.94 -9.23 -16.74
CA SER A 84 9.84 -10.38 -16.60
C SER A 84 11.07 -10.18 -17.51
N PRO A 85 12.31 -10.28 -16.99
CA PRO A 85 13.51 -10.09 -17.80
C PRO A 85 13.76 -11.23 -18.80
N ASN A 86 13.11 -12.40 -18.63
CA ASN A 86 13.21 -13.54 -19.54
C ASN A 86 11.89 -14.33 -19.56
N PRO A 87 11.40 -14.82 -20.72
CA PRO A 87 10.27 -15.75 -20.78
C PRO A 87 10.45 -17.03 -19.94
N ASN A 88 11.69 -17.41 -19.59
CA ASN A 88 12.00 -18.58 -18.77
C ASN A 88 12.27 -18.27 -17.28
N SER A 89 12.22 -17.01 -16.83
CA SER A 89 12.37 -16.70 -15.39
C SER A 89 11.04 -16.80 -14.65
N GLU A 90 11.06 -17.32 -13.42
CA GLU A 90 9.91 -17.28 -12.52
C GLU A 90 9.48 -15.82 -12.34
N GLY A 91 8.24 -15.51 -12.73
CA GLY A 91 7.67 -14.17 -12.65
C GLY A 91 7.36 -13.76 -11.21
N ILE A 92 6.66 -12.63 -11.04
CA ILE A 92 6.11 -12.25 -9.74
C ILE A 92 4.98 -13.24 -9.42
N GLU A 93 5.09 -13.93 -8.29
CA GLU A 93 4.02 -14.71 -7.69
C GLU A 93 3.08 -13.76 -6.93
N PHE A 94 1.79 -13.86 -7.18
CA PHE A 94 0.81 -13.02 -6.51
C PHE A 94 0.03 -13.83 -5.48
N GLN A 95 -0.10 -13.29 -4.26
CA GLN A 95 -1.05 -13.78 -3.27
C GLN A 95 -2.07 -12.69 -2.96
N VAL A 96 -3.33 -13.02 -3.11
CA VAL A 96 -4.45 -12.09 -2.95
C VAL A 96 -5.31 -12.54 -1.77
N PHE A 97 -5.50 -11.62 -0.84
CA PHE A 97 -6.34 -11.77 0.33
C PHE A 97 -7.66 -11.05 0.11
N PHE A 98 -8.74 -11.82 0.01
CA PHE A 98 -10.09 -11.30 -0.05
C PHE A 98 -10.65 -11.20 1.36
N ASN A 99 -10.80 -9.97 1.85
CA ASN A 99 -11.33 -9.70 3.18
C ASN A 99 -12.76 -9.17 3.09
N ASP A 100 -13.61 -9.69 3.98
CA ASP A 100 -14.91 -9.11 4.30
C ASP A 100 -15.29 -9.52 5.73
N LEU A 101 -16.46 -9.09 6.21
CA LEU A 101 -17.04 -9.54 7.47
C LEU A 101 -17.17 -11.06 7.49
N ALA A 102 -17.05 -11.66 8.67
CA ALA A 102 -17.14 -13.12 8.83
C ALA A 102 -18.47 -13.73 8.35
N SER A 103 -19.54 -12.92 8.35
CA SER A 103 -20.86 -13.30 7.86
C SER A 103 -21.02 -13.21 6.34
N ASN A 104 -20.01 -12.71 5.60
CA ASN A 104 -20.07 -12.62 4.15
C ASN A 104 -20.19 -14.00 3.49
N ASP A 105 -20.81 -14.05 2.31
CA ASP A 105 -20.98 -15.28 1.54
C ASP A 105 -19.71 -15.62 0.74
N PHE A 106 -18.68 -16.04 1.47
CA PHE A 106 -17.41 -16.50 0.90
C PHE A 106 -17.55 -17.74 0.00
N ASN A 107 -18.64 -18.51 0.13
CA ASN A 107 -18.90 -19.64 -0.77
C ASN A 107 -19.20 -19.15 -2.19
N THR A 108 -20.03 -18.10 -2.32
CA THR A 108 -20.30 -17.47 -3.62
C THR A 108 -19.05 -16.83 -4.20
N LEU A 109 -18.27 -16.11 -3.38
CA LEU A 109 -16.97 -15.56 -3.79
C LEU A 109 -16.05 -16.66 -4.35
N HIS A 110 -15.84 -17.73 -3.57
CA HIS A 110 -14.93 -18.81 -3.93
C HIS A 110 -15.34 -19.53 -5.23
N ARG A 111 -16.64 -19.79 -5.41
CA ARG A 111 -17.17 -20.39 -6.65
C ARG A 111 -17.01 -19.49 -7.87
N SER A 112 -16.89 -18.17 -7.66
CA SER A 112 -16.83 -17.17 -8.72
C SER A 112 -15.39 -16.75 -9.06
N LEU A 113 -14.38 -17.27 -8.34
CA LEU A 113 -12.97 -17.00 -8.65
C LEU A 113 -12.63 -17.38 -10.10
N PRO A 114 -11.92 -16.51 -10.86
CA PRO A 114 -11.45 -16.84 -12.20
C PRO A 114 -10.59 -18.10 -12.19
N ARG A 115 -10.79 -18.99 -13.17
CA ARG A 115 -10.11 -20.30 -13.23
C ARG A 115 -8.66 -20.18 -13.71
N ASP A 116 -8.41 -19.21 -14.57
CA ASP A 116 -7.17 -18.84 -15.22
C ASP A 116 -6.38 -17.74 -14.49
N ARG A 117 -6.78 -17.44 -13.24
CA ARG A 117 -6.09 -16.45 -12.41
C ARG A 117 -4.62 -16.80 -12.19
N GLU A 118 -3.78 -15.77 -12.16
CA GLU A 118 -2.33 -15.87 -11.96
C GLU A 118 -1.92 -15.63 -10.49
N TYR A 119 -2.85 -15.83 -9.56
CA TYR A 119 -2.63 -15.57 -8.13
C TYR A 119 -3.19 -16.67 -7.23
N ALA A 120 -2.50 -16.90 -6.11
CA ALA A 120 -3.04 -17.64 -4.98
C ALA A 120 -4.11 -16.79 -4.27
N ALA A 121 -5.29 -17.36 -4.04
CA ALA A 121 -6.39 -16.68 -3.36
C ALA A 121 -6.50 -17.17 -1.91
N SER A 122 -6.66 -16.24 -0.98
CA SER A 122 -6.89 -16.51 0.44
C SER A 122 -8.08 -15.70 0.94
N ILE A 123 -8.89 -16.30 1.80
CA ILE A 123 -10.07 -15.65 2.38
C ILE A 123 -9.74 -15.22 3.81
N VAL A 124 -10.05 -13.98 4.15
CA VAL A 124 -9.73 -13.39 5.46
C VAL A 124 -11.01 -12.82 6.08
N PRO A 125 -11.76 -13.62 6.87
CA PRO A 125 -12.97 -13.15 7.53
C PRO A 125 -12.62 -12.24 8.72
N GLY A 126 -13.23 -11.06 8.78
CA GLY A 126 -13.08 -10.14 9.91
C GLY A 126 -13.30 -8.68 9.54
N SER A 127 -13.55 -7.83 10.54
CA SER A 127 -13.70 -6.39 10.32
C SER A 127 -12.37 -5.74 9.99
N PHE A 128 -12.31 -4.99 8.90
CA PHE A 128 -11.14 -4.16 8.55
C PHE A 128 -10.94 -2.99 9.50
N HIS A 129 -11.85 -2.67 10.43
CA HIS A 129 -11.55 -1.64 11.44
C HIS A 129 -10.46 -2.07 12.43
N GLY A 130 -10.20 -3.39 12.53
CA GLY A 130 -9.15 -3.98 13.35
C GLY A 130 -7.97 -4.54 12.54
N ARG A 131 -7.05 -5.21 13.23
CA ARG A 131 -5.96 -5.98 12.62
C ARG A 131 -6.50 -7.27 12.01
N LEU A 132 -6.08 -7.55 10.77
CA LEU A 132 -6.42 -8.73 9.99
C LEU A 132 -5.18 -9.55 9.62
N PHE A 133 -4.03 -8.88 9.45
CA PHE A 133 -2.81 -9.48 8.94
C PHE A 133 -1.65 -9.37 9.93
N PRO A 134 -0.61 -10.22 9.81
CA PRO A 134 0.67 -10.01 10.47
C PRO A 134 1.27 -8.63 10.15
N LYS A 135 2.25 -8.20 10.96
CA LYS A 135 2.91 -6.92 10.68
C LYS A 135 3.74 -7.05 9.41
N SER A 136 3.69 -6.04 8.54
CA SER A 136 4.49 -5.95 7.31
C SER A 136 4.41 -7.20 6.43
N SER A 137 3.19 -7.60 6.11
CA SER A 137 2.90 -8.73 5.24
C SER A 137 2.22 -8.35 3.93
N LEU A 138 1.73 -7.11 3.77
CA LEU A 138 1.01 -6.67 2.57
C LEU A 138 1.81 -5.62 1.80
N HIS A 139 1.86 -5.76 0.47
CA HIS A 139 2.51 -4.79 -0.42
C HIS A 139 1.52 -3.77 -0.96
N PHE A 140 0.28 -4.20 -1.19
CA PHE A 140 -0.78 -3.34 -1.69
C PHE A 140 -2.09 -3.64 -0.97
N ILE A 141 -2.78 -2.59 -0.54
CA ILE A 141 -4.11 -2.69 0.07
C ILE A 141 -5.05 -1.85 -0.77
N HIS A 142 -6.14 -2.47 -1.19
CA HIS A 142 -7.25 -1.82 -1.86
C HIS A 142 -8.50 -1.87 -0.99
N SER A 143 -9.33 -0.84 -1.09
CA SER A 143 -10.70 -0.84 -0.57
C SER A 143 -11.55 0.10 -1.40
N SER A 144 -12.69 -0.37 -1.87
CA SER A 144 -13.62 0.41 -2.68
C SER A 144 -15.05 0.20 -2.18
N TYR A 145 -15.83 1.29 -2.11
CA TYR A 145 -17.22 1.30 -1.63
C TYR A 145 -17.45 0.60 -0.28
N THR A 146 -16.46 0.65 0.62
CA THR A 146 -16.53 -0.06 1.91
C THR A 146 -16.26 0.85 3.12
N LEU A 147 -15.36 1.82 3.02
CA LEU A 147 -14.96 2.67 4.17
C LEU A 147 -16.07 3.57 4.74
N HIS A 148 -17.17 3.75 4.03
CA HIS A 148 -18.32 4.51 4.53
C HIS A 148 -19.19 3.71 5.52
N TRP A 149 -19.00 2.39 5.62
CA TRP A 149 -19.67 1.55 6.62
C TRP A 149 -19.00 1.72 7.97
N LEU A 150 -19.70 2.40 8.89
CA LEU A 150 -19.25 2.56 10.28
C LEU A 150 -19.13 1.21 10.99
N SER A 151 -18.28 1.11 12.00
CA SER A 151 -18.16 -0.09 12.85
C SER A 151 -19.36 -0.32 13.75
N LYS A 152 -20.18 0.72 13.97
CA LYS A 152 -21.43 0.67 14.74
C LYS A 152 -22.24 1.95 14.56
N VAL A 153 -23.52 1.89 14.91
CA VAL A 153 -24.36 3.08 15.08
C VAL A 153 -23.86 3.89 16.29
N PRO A 154 -23.65 5.22 16.18
CA PRO A 154 -23.35 6.05 17.34
C PRO A 154 -24.47 5.95 18.38
N LYS A 155 -24.10 5.66 19.63
CA LYS A 155 -25.07 5.38 20.71
C LYS A 155 -26.00 6.57 21.00
N GLU A 156 -25.49 7.77 20.76
CA GLU A 156 -26.19 9.05 20.94
C GLU A 156 -27.37 9.20 19.98
N LEU A 157 -27.37 8.46 18.85
CA LEU A 157 -28.49 8.45 17.91
C LEU A 157 -29.68 7.62 18.40
N LEU A 158 -29.44 6.71 19.35
CA LEU A 158 -30.43 5.77 19.89
C LEU A 158 -31.04 6.24 21.21
N ASP A 159 -30.36 7.16 21.91
CA ASP A 159 -30.81 7.71 23.17
C ASP A 159 -31.86 8.81 22.92
N LYS A 160 -33.10 8.60 23.39
CA LYS A 160 -34.19 9.57 23.24
C LYS A 160 -33.95 10.90 23.95
N ASN A 161 -33.06 10.92 24.93
CA ASN A 161 -32.72 12.11 25.70
C ASN A 161 -31.52 12.87 25.10
N SER A 162 -30.84 12.27 24.12
CA SER A 162 -29.70 12.90 23.44
C SER A 162 -30.19 13.96 22.45
N PRO A 163 -29.49 15.12 22.33
CA PRO A 163 -29.78 16.08 21.28
C PRO A 163 -29.47 15.51 19.88
N ALA A 164 -28.69 14.44 19.79
CA ALA A 164 -28.43 13.70 18.56
C ALA A 164 -29.44 12.55 18.31
N TRP A 165 -30.53 12.44 19.08
CA TRP A 165 -31.53 11.40 18.84
C TRP A 165 -32.10 11.51 17.42
N ASN A 166 -31.89 10.50 16.56
CA ASN A 166 -32.27 10.56 15.16
C ASN A 166 -33.76 10.23 14.93
N LYS A 167 -34.66 10.92 15.65
CA LYS A 167 -36.09 10.65 15.65
C LYS A 167 -36.68 10.74 14.24
N GLY A 168 -37.34 9.66 13.81
CA GLY A 168 -38.09 9.60 12.55
C GLY A 168 -37.21 9.61 11.29
N ARG A 169 -35.90 9.41 11.42
CA ARG A 169 -34.95 9.39 10.30
C ARG A 169 -34.04 8.16 10.40
N ILE A 170 -33.47 7.77 9.27
CA ILE A 170 -32.56 6.62 9.16
C ILE A 170 -31.13 7.02 8.77
N SER A 171 -30.91 8.29 8.44
CA SER A 171 -29.63 8.85 7.98
C SER A 171 -29.53 10.32 8.38
N TYR A 172 -28.36 10.93 8.15
CA TYR A 172 -28.03 12.29 8.52
C TYR A 172 -28.29 13.34 7.42
N GLY A 173 -28.68 12.94 6.21
CA GLY A 173 -28.81 13.86 5.05
C GLY A 173 -29.82 15.00 5.24
N SER A 174 -30.84 14.83 6.08
CA SER A 174 -31.82 15.86 6.45
C SER A 174 -31.92 16.03 7.98
N ALA A 175 -30.86 15.65 8.69
CA ALA A 175 -30.84 15.64 10.14
C ALA A 175 -30.24 16.93 10.73
N PRO A 176 -30.53 17.23 12.01
CA PRO A 176 -29.85 18.30 12.74
C PRO A 176 -28.34 18.09 12.83
N ASN A 177 -27.61 19.16 13.12
CA ASN A 177 -26.15 19.16 13.21
C ASN A 177 -25.61 18.13 14.21
N GLU A 178 -26.31 17.91 15.32
CA GLU A 178 -25.94 16.98 16.38
C GLU A 178 -25.91 15.53 15.89
N VAL A 179 -26.85 15.18 15.00
CA VAL A 179 -26.87 13.86 14.34
C VAL A 179 -25.67 13.75 13.39
N VAL A 180 -25.43 14.77 12.56
CA VAL A 180 -24.30 14.80 11.60
C VAL A 180 -22.97 14.67 12.35
N GLN A 181 -22.81 15.39 13.46
CA GLN A 181 -21.62 15.33 14.32
C GLN A 181 -21.43 13.95 14.95
N ALA A 182 -22.50 13.29 15.41
CA ALA A 182 -22.41 11.94 15.95
C ALA A 182 -21.94 10.92 14.89
N TYR A 183 -22.46 10.98 13.66
CA TYR A 183 -21.97 10.16 12.54
C TYR A 183 -20.51 10.47 12.21
N SER A 184 -20.15 11.76 12.10
CA SER A 184 -18.80 12.20 11.77
C SER A 184 -17.77 11.76 12.82
N ALA A 185 -18.10 11.87 14.12
CA ALA A 185 -17.24 11.44 15.21
C ALA A 185 -16.98 9.92 15.17
N GLN A 186 -18.01 9.12 14.88
CA GLN A 186 -17.87 7.68 14.73
C GLN A 186 -17.04 7.32 13.49
N PHE A 187 -17.25 7.98 12.36
CA PHE A 187 -16.42 7.82 11.15
C PHE A 187 -14.95 8.14 11.42
N ALA A 188 -14.65 9.25 12.09
CA ALA A 188 -13.28 9.63 12.41
C ALA A 188 -12.58 8.59 13.29
N LYS A 189 -13.31 8.03 14.27
CA LYS A 189 -12.80 6.95 15.13
C LYS A 189 -12.53 5.66 14.33
N ASP A 190 -13.44 5.30 13.44
CA ASP A 190 -13.35 4.11 12.61
C ASP A 190 -12.19 4.21 11.62
N MET A 191 -12.05 5.36 10.95
CA MET A 191 -10.92 5.64 10.06
C MET A 191 -9.59 5.67 10.79
N GLY A 192 -9.53 6.25 11.99
CA GLY A 192 -8.33 6.22 12.82
C GLY A 192 -7.91 4.79 13.18
N SER A 193 -8.87 3.92 13.46
CA SER A 193 -8.62 2.50 13.77
C SER A 193 -8.18 1.71 12.52
N PHE A 194 -8.88 1.92 11.40
CA PHE A 194 -8.54 1.35 10.09
C PHE A 194 -7.10 1.71 9.70
N LEU A 195 -6.77 3.00 9.63
CA LEU A 195 -5.45 3.48 9.21
C LEU A 195 -4.33 2.95 10.12
N LYS A 196 -4.56 2.94 11.44
CA LYS A 196 -3.61 2.38 12.41
C LYS A 196 -3.34 0.89 12.16
N ALA A 197 -4.37 0.11 11.83
CA ALA A 197 -4.22 -1.30 11.53
C ALA A 197 -3.48 -1.52 10.21
N ARG A 198 -3.87 -0.81 9.13
CA ARG A 198 -3.23 -0.93 7.81
C ARG A 198 -1.76 -0.53 7.83
N ALA A 199 -1.41 0.55 8.55
CA ALA A 199 -0.03 1.00 8.69
C ALA A 199 0.88 -0.08 9.30
N GLN A 200 0.35 -0.92 10.20
CA GLN A 200 1.13 -2.02 10.79
C GLN A 200 1.29 -3.21 9.84
N GLU A 201 0.35 -3.40 8.92
CA GLU A 201 0.26 -4.57 8.03
C GLU A 201 0.99 -4.36 6.70
N LEU A 202 1.13 -3.11 6.26
CA LEU A 202 1.93 -2.75 5.10
C LEU A 202 3.41 -3.02 5.33
N VAL A 203 4.07 -3.52 4.29
CA VAL A 203 5.53 -3.60 4.24
C VAL A 203 6.11 -2.19 4.30
N HIS A 204 7.21 -2.06 5.05
CA HIS A 204 7.96 -0.82 5.12
C HIS A 204 8.89 -0.76 3.91
N GLY A 205 9.06 0.43 3.33
CA GLY A 205 10.16 0.67 2.41
C GLY A 205 11.50 0.41 3.12
N VAL A 206 12.54 0.08 2.37
CA VAL A 206 13.86 -0.17 2.98
C VAL A 206 14.35 1.04 3.77
N MET A 207 14.15 2.25 3.25
CA MET A 207 14.56 3.47 3.93
C MET A 207 13.71 3.73 5.19
N ASP A 208 12.46 3.29 5.19
CA ASP A 208 11.61 3.34 6.40
C ASP A 208 12.20 2.43 7.48
N LEU A 209 12.72 1.24 7.14
CA LEU A 209 13.39 0.36 8.11
C LEU A 209 14.64 1.00 8.73
N LEU A 210 15.36 1.83 7.96
CA LEU A 210 16.50 2.59 8.47
C LEU A 210 16.03 3.71 9.42
N GLY A 211 14.97 4.44 9.06
CA GLY A 211 14.32 5.43 9.94
C GLY A 211 13.78 4.81 11.22
N ASP A 212 13.15 3.65 11.13
CA ASP A 212 12.68 2.84 12.24
C ASP A 212 13.82 2.41 13.18
N SER A 213 14.99 2.12 12.61
CA SER A 213 16.18 1.76 13.40
C SER A 213 16.71 2.97 14.18
N LEU A 214 16.67 4.17 13.60
CA LEU A 214 16.95 5.43 14.31
C LEU A 214 15.92 5.66 15.44
N MET A 215 14.63 5.48 15.17
CA MET A 215 13.59 5.63 16.19
C MET A 215 13.73 4.62 17.34
N ASP A 216 14.14 3.38 17.06
CA ASP A 216 14.44 2.41 18.11
C ASP A 216 15.62 2.85 18.97
N MET A 217 16.65 3.47 18.38
CA MET A 217 17.75 4.05 19.14
C MET A 217 17.30 5.24 20.00
N ALA A 218 16.39 6.08 19.48
CA ALA A 218 15.81 7.19 20.23
C ALA A 218 14.99 6.71 21.44
N ARG A 219 14.14 5.71 21.26
CA ARG A 219 13.35 5.07 22.34
C ARG A 219 14.23 4.43 23.41
N MET A 220 15.44 4.00 23.04
CA MET A 220 16.44 3.47 23.98
C MET A 220 17.31 4.55 24.63
N GLY A 221 17.10 5.83 24.31
CA GLY A 221 17.89 6.95 24.83
C GLY A 221 19.31 7.04 24.27
N LEU A 222 19.62 6.31 23.19
CA LEU A 222 20.94 6.35 22.54
C LEU A 222 21.14 7.61 21.69
N ILE A 223 20.05 8.16 21.17
CA ILE A 223 19.97 9.44 20.46
C ILE A 223 18.71 10.19 20.89
N SER A 224 18.62 11.49 20.62
CA SER A 224 17.39 12.25 20.87
C SER A 224 16.39 12.06 19.73
N GLU A 225 15.11 11.87 20.05
CA GLU A 225 14.01 11.82 19.06
C GLU A 225 13.99 13.07 18.16
N ALA A 226 14.19 14.26 18.73
CA ALA A 226 14.27 15.51 17.96
C ALA A 226 15.38 15.51 16.87
N LYS A 227 16.49 14.76 17.08
CA LYS A 227 17.52 14.61 16.04
C LYS A 227 17.01 13.73 14.90
N VAL A 228 16.23 12.69 15.20
CA VAL A 228 15.58 11.87 14.18
C VAL A 228 14.56 12.71 13.40
N ASP A 229 13.72 13.49 14.09
CA ASP A 229 12.71 14.36 13.46
C ASP A 229 13.33 15.40 12.52
N SER A 230 14.50 15.93 12.87
CA SER A 230 15.24 16.90 12.03
C SER A 230 16.01 16.27 10.87
N PHE A 231 16.18 14.94 10.85
CA PHE A 231 17.00 14.26 9.85
C PHE A 231 16.19 13.91 8.60
N ASN A 232 16.67 14.36 7.44
CA ASN A 232 16.06 14.08 6.15
C ASN A 232 17.15 13.73 5.14
N PHE A 233 16.93 12.70 4.32
CA PHE A 233 17.87 12.39 3.24
C PHE A 233 17.82 13.48 2.17
N PRO A 234 18.97 14.08 1.79
CA PRO A 234 19.01 15.13 0.78
C PRO A 234 18.99 14.51 -0.63
N LYS A 235 18.00 13.66 -0.91
CA LYS A 235 17.87 12.94 -2.18
C LYS A 235 16.44 13.03 -2.69
N TYR A 236 16.33 13.30 -3.98
CA TYR A 236 15.09 13.31 -4.73
C TYR A 236 15.28 12.45 -5.98
N TYR A 237 14.27 11.67 -6.33
CA TYR A 237 14.26 10.84 -7.53
C TYR A 237 13.24 11.43 -8.51
N PRO A 238 13.67 12.25 -9.48
CA PRO A 238 12.74 12.86 -10.42
C PRO A 238 12.16 11.81 -11.36
N THR A 239 10.91 12.01 -11.79
CA THR A 239 10.37 11.24 -12.91
C THR A 239 11.08 11.64 -14.21
N GLN A 240 11.07 10.77 -15.22
CA GLN A 240 11.63 11.14 -16.54
C GLN A 240 10.92 12.35 -17.14
N HIS A 241 9.60 12.46 -16.93
CA HIS A 241 8.82 13.61 -17.38
C HIS A 241 9.27 14.89 -16.67
N GLU A 242 9.36 14.87 -15.34
CA GLU A 242 9.81 16.03 -14.56
C GLU A 242 11.21 16.50 -14.97
N LEU A 243 12.16 15.56 -15.11
CA LEU A 243 13.52 15.89 -15.53
C LEU A 243 13.54 16.49 -16.94
N LYS A 244 12.79 15.91 -17.89
CA LYS A 244 12.65 16.44 -19.26
C LYS A 244 12.11 17.88 -19.25
N THR A 245 11.01 18.11 -18.52
CA THR A 245 10.40 19.43 -18.41
C THR A 245 11.37 20.48 -17.85
N LEU A 246 12.15 20.12 -16.83
CA LEU A 246 13.16 21.01 -16.25
C LEU A 246 14.29 21.34 -17.25
N ILE A 247 14.73 20.35 -18.03
CA ILE A 247 15.77 20.56 -19.05
C ILE A 247 15.26 21.46 -20.17
N GLU A 248 14.06 21.22 -20.67
CA GLU A 248 13.46 22.00 -21.75
C GLU A 248 13.26 23.47 -21.33
N ARG A 249 12.81 23.69 -20.09
CA ARG A 249 12.59 25.03 -19.52
C ARG A 249 13.88 25.84 -19.36
N ASN A 250 15.05 25.20 -19.21
CA ASN A 250 16.29 25.93 -18.95
C ASN A 250 16.83 26.71 -20.16
N GLY A 251 16.43 26.35 -21.38
CA GLY A 251 16.83 27.04 -22.61
C GLY A 251 18.29 26.88 -23.06
N TYR A 252 19.18 26.32 -22.23
CA TYR A 252 20.61 26.14 -22.54
C TYR A 252 20.90 24.84 -23.31
N PHE A 253 20.11 23.80 -23.05
CA PHE A 253 20.32 22.47 -23.61
C PHE A 253 19.09 21.98 -24.36
N SER A 254 19.32 21.18 -25.40
CA SER A 254 18.33 20.27 -25.98
C SER A 254 18.64 18.85 -25.54
N ILE A 255 17.60 18.04 -25.35
CA ILE A 255 17.76 16.62 -25.07
C ILE A 255 18.06 15.92 -26.40
N ASP A 256 19.25 15.35 -26.52
CA ASP A 256 19.68 14.59 -27.70
C ASP A 256 19.24 13.13 -27.60
N ARG A 257 19.37 12.54 -26.40
CA ARG A 257 18.93 11.17 -26.10
C ARG A 257 18.49 11.07 -24.65
N THR A 258 17.49 10.25 -24.39
CA THR A 258 17.10 9.88 -23.02
C THR A 258 16.58 8.47 -23.00
N GLU A 259 17.13 7.66 -22.10
CA GLU A 259 16.79 6.25 -22.00
C GLU A 259 16.72 5.83 -20.53
N PRO A 260 15.75 5.01 -20.15
CA PRO A 260 15.87 4.26 -18.91
C PRO A 260 17.00 3.23 -19.08
N LEU A 261 18.03 3.30 -18.26
CA LEU A 261 19.04 2.27 -18.16
C LEU A 261 18.44 1.11 -17.39
N ALA A 262 18.16 0.03 -18.12
CA ALA A 262 17.89 -1.27 -17.53
C ALA A 262 19.21 -1.84 -16.99
N GLN A 263 19.42 -1.90 -15.66
CA GLN A 263 20.54 -2.67 -15.13
C GLN A 263 20.37 -4.15 -15.53
N SER A 264 21.28 -4.65 -16.37
CA SER A 264 21.32 -6.04 -16.82
C SER A 264 21.64 -6.98 -15.66
N THR A 265 20.80 -8.00 -15.49
CA THR A 265 20.75 -8.93 -14.34
C THR A 265 21.85 -9.99 -14.31
N THR A 266 22.91 -9.87 -15.12
CA THR A 266 23.94 -10.93 -15.19
C THR A 266 24.82 -11.00 -13.95
N HIS A 267 24.92 -9.94 -13.15
CA HIS A 267 25.73 -9.91 -11.91
C HIS A 267 24.92 -9.86 -10.61
N ALA A 268 23.59 -9.68 -10.69
CA ALA A 268 22.69 -9.59 -9.53
C ALA A 268 22.16 -10.96 -9.05
N ARG A 269 22.87 -12.06 -9.38
CA ARG A 269 22.37 -13.42 -9.09
C ARG A 269 22.33 -13.77 -7.62
N ASP A 270 23.04 -13.04 -6.76
CA ASP A 270 23.02 -13.26 -5.31
C ASP A 270 23.23 -11.94 -4.57
N LEU A 271 22.22 -11.06 -4.53
CA LEU A 271 22.29 -9.92 -3.61
C LEU A 271 22.15 -10.45 -2.18
N ASN A 272 23.27 -10.87 -1.60
CA ASN A 272 23.38 -11.19 -0.18
C ASN A 272 22.91 -9.95 0.60
N PHE A 273 21.96 -10.10 1.53
CA PHE A 273 21.51 -8.98 2.36
C PHE A 273 22.66 -8.24 3.03
N GLN A 274 23.76 -8.92 3.36
CA GLN A 274 24.96 -8.28 3.88
C GLN A 274 25.59 -7.30 2.86
N ILE A 275 25.62 -7.66 1.58
CA ILE A 275 26.10 -6.79 0.50
C ILE A 275 25.17 -5.58 0.37
N PHE A 276 23.86 -5.78 0.38
CA PHE A 276 22.88 -4.69 0.32
C PHE A 276 23.00 -3.70 1.48
N ILE A 277 23.11 -4.21 2.71
CA ILE A 277 23.33 -3.41 3.92
C ILE A 277 24.66 -2.66 3.81
N SER A 278 25.71 -3.32 3.33
CA SER A 278 27.03 -2.70 3.12
C SER A 278 26.99 -1.57 2.08
N HIS A 279 26.27 -1.75 0.97
CA HIS A 279 26.06 -0.70 -0.03
C HIS A 279 25.28 0.49 0.53
N THR A 280 24.20 0.22 1.28
CA THR A 280 23.39 1.25 1.92
C THR A 280 24.22 2.02 2.95
N ARG A 281 25.04 1.31 3.74
CA ARG A 281 26.00 1.91 4.67
C ARG A 281 27.01 2.78 3.94
N ALA A 282 27.67 2.26 2.91
CA ALA A 282 28.65 3.02 2.14
C ALA A 282 28.05 4.31 1.52
N ALA A 283 26.80 4.25 1.04
CA ALA A 283 26.12 5.39 0.44
C ALA A 283 25.72 6.47 1.46
N TRP A 284 25.30 6.08 2.66
CA TRP A 284 24.63 6.99 3.61
C TRP A 284 25.40 7.28 4.89
N GLU A 285 26.41 6.49 5.22
CA GLU A 285 27.18 6.63 6.47
C GLU A 285 27.72 8.04 6.64
N GLY A 286 28.28 8.66 5.60
CA GLY A 286 28.81 10.03 5.70
C GLY A 286 27.75 11.06 6.12
N VAL A 287 26.55 10.98 5.54
CA VAL A 287 25.43 11.89 5.85
C VAL A 287 24.89 11.63 7.26
N ILE A 288 24.74 10.36 7.64
CA ILE A 288 24.28 9.97 8.97
C ILE A 288 25.30 10.40 10.04
N LYS A 289 26.59 10.18 9.80
CA LYS A 289 27.68 10.62 10.69
C LYS A 289 27.68 12.13 10.91
N MET A 290 27.46 12.90 9.84
CA MET A 290 27.42 14.36 9.92
C MET A 290 26.32 14.87 10.87
N HIS A 291 25.18 14.17 10.96
CA HIS A 291 24.04 14.60 11.76
C HIS A 291 24.00 13.99 13.17
N PHE A 292 24.27 12.69 13.28
CA PHE A 292 24.14 11.94 14.52
C PHE A 292 25.46 11.66 15.23
N GLY A 293 26.60 11.78 14.53
CA GLY A 293 27.93 11.38 15.02
C GLY A 293 28.31 9.95 14.61
N SER A 294 29.60 9.64 14.74
CA SER A 294 30.16 8.33 14.32
C SER A 294 29.78 7.18 15.25
N ASP A 295 29.51 7.46 16.53
CA ASP A 295 29.32 6.44 17.56
C ASP A 295 28.05 5.60 17.35
N ILE A 296 27.08 6.11 16.60
CA ILE A 296 25.79 5.44 16.38
C ILE A 296 25.80 4.46 15.20
N ILE A 297 26.82 4.52 14.34
CA ILE A 297 26.77 3.91 13.01
C ILE A 297 26.70 2.38 13.08
N ASP A 298 27.60 1.75 13.83
CA ASP A 298 27.60 0.29 13.94
C ASP A 298 26.28 -0.21 14.57
N GLY A 299 25.86 0.42 15.67
CA GLY A 299 24.60 0.08 16.35
C GLY A 299 23.36 0.30 15.48
N LEU A 300 23.36 1.32 14.61
CA LEU A 300 22.29 1.59 13.67
C LEU A 300 22.22 0.51 12.60
N PHE A 301 23.34 0.21 11.94
CA PHE A 301 23.37 -0.75 10.83
C PHE A 301 23.16 -2.19 11.29
N ASP A 302 23.52 -2.55 12.53
CA ASP A 302 23.15 -3.83 13.14
C ASP A 302 21.64 -3.98 13.32
N ARG A 303 20.96 -2.93 13.79
CA ARG A 303 19.50 -2.91 13.95
C ARG A 303 18.79 -2.96 12.60
N PHE A 304 19.28 -2.17 11.66
CA PHE A 304 18.78 -2.14 10.30
C PHE A 304 18.91 -3.50 9.63
N MET A 305 20.06 -4.17 9.77
CA MET A 305 20.26 -5.53 9.26
C MET A 305 19.30 -6.54 9.91
N LYS A 306 19.12 -6.50 11.24
CA LYS A 306 18.15 -7.37 11.93
C LYS A 306 16.71 -7.15 11.42
N LYS A 307 16.31 -5.89 11.18
CA LYS A 307 15.01 -5.57 10.58
C LYS A 307 14.92 -6.15 9.18
N VAL A 308 15.85 -5.83 8.28
CA VAL A 308 15.86 -6.35 6.90
C VAL A 308 15.81 -7.88 6.85
N LEU A 309 16.60 -8.57 7.68
CA LEU A 309 16.60 -10.03 7.77
C LEU A 309 15.27 -10.59 8.31
N LYS A 310 14.60 -9.91 9.23
CA LYS A 310 13.27 -10.33 9.70
C LYS A 310 12.22 -10.25 8.60
N PHE A 311 12.40 -9.36 7.63
CA PHE A 311 11.55 -9.23 6.44
C PHE A 311 12.06 -10.06 5.25
N SER A 312 13.18 -10.78 5.39
CA SER A 312 13.80 -11.63 4.38
C SER A 312 12.86 -12.66 3.72
N PRO A 313 11.90 -13.33 4.41
CA PRO A 313 11.00 -14.26 3.73
C PRO A 313 10.12 -13.60 2.65
N LEU A 314 9.97 -12.27 2.66
CA LEU A 314 9.23 -11.47 1.67
C LEU A 314 10.16 -10.70 0.71
N ILE A 315 11.47 -10.64 1.01
CA ILE A 315 12.48 -9.85 0.29
C ILE A 315 13.57 -10.74 -0.35
N SER A 316 13.65 -12.05 -0.06
CA SER A 316 14.61 -12.97 -0.70
C SER A 316 14.00 -14.18 -1.38
N ARG A 317 14.03 -14.13 -2.70
CA ARG A 317 14.79 -14.96 -3.65
C ARG A 317 14.43 -14.41 -5.02
N HIS A 318 15.42 -14.02 -5.81
CA HIS A 318 15.28 -13.33 -7.10
C HIS A 318 14.81 -11.87 -7.06
N SER A 319 15.49 -10.99 -6.31
CA SER A 319 15.39 -9.54 -6.53
C SER A 319 16.04 -9.15 -7.87
N SER A 320 15.35 -9.43 -8.96
CA SER A 320 15.64 -8.81 -10.25
C SER A 320 14.59 -7.72 -10.45
N LYS A 321 14.94 -6.46 -10.15
CA LYS A 321 14.38 -5.34 -10.91
C LYS A 321 15.06 -3.99 -10.74
N GLN A 322 14.93 -3.25 -11.83
CA GLN A 322 15.53 -1.99 -12.21
C GLN A 322 15.23 -0.90 -11.20
N ILE A 323 16.28 -0.36 -10.58
CA ILE A 323 16.36 1.08 -10.44
C ILE A 323 16.45 1.60 -11.88
N ALA A 324 15.42 2.26 -12.37
CA ALA A 324 15.49 2.94 -13.66
C ALA A 324 16.41 4.16 -13.50
N GLU A 325 17.72 3.93 -13.61
CA GLU A 325 18.67 5.02 -13.82
C GLU A 325 18.27 5.72 -15.12
N ILE A 326 18.07 7.04 -15.10
CA ILE A 326 17.72 7.78 -16.31
C ILE A 326 19.03 8.25 -16.94
N PHE A 327 19.37 7.71 -18.11
CA PHE A 327 20.40 8.30 -18.95
C PHE A 327 19.82 9.50 -19.69
N VAL A 328 20.53 10.61 -19.66
CA VAL A 328 20.20 11.81 -20.43
C VAL A 328 21.46 12.34 -21.11
N LEU A 329 21.45 12.38 -22.44
CA LEU A 329 22.45 13.06 -23.25
C LEU A 329 21.92 14.43 -23.65
N LEU A 330 22.67 15.46 -23.28
CA LEU A 330 22.32 16.85 -23.55
C LEU A 330 23.24 17.43 -24.61
N LYS A 331 22.67 18.20 -25.54
CA LYS A 331 23.41 19.01 -26.51
C LYS A 331 23.20 20.48 -26.16
N ARG A 332 24.30 21.23 -26.07
CA ARG A 332 24.23 22.68 -25.86
C ARG A 332 23.60 23.33 -27.09
N LYS A 333 22.61 24.22 -26.88
CA LYS A 333 22.05 25.01 -27.98
C LYS A 333 23.08 26.08 -28.40
N ALA A 334 23.22 26.28 -29.70
CA ALA A 334 23.97 27.41 -30.22
C ALA A 334 23.21 28.69 -29.82
N SER A 335 23.90 29.60 -29.14
CA SER A 335 23.39 30.90 -28.72
C SER A 335 23.04 31.78 -29.89
#